data_AF-A0A081B0I8-F1
#
_entry.id   AF-A0A081B0I8-F1
#
_cell.length_a   1.000
_cell.length_b   1.000
_cell.length_c   1.000
_cell.angle_alpha   90.00
_cell.angle_beta   90.00
_cell.angle_gamma   90.00
#
_symmetry.space_group_name_H-M   'P 1'
#
loop_
_entity.id
_entity.type
_entity.pdbx_description
1 polymer ?
#
loop_
_entity_poly.entity_id
_entity_poly.type
_entity_poly.pdbx_seq_one_letter_code
_entity_poly.pdbx_strand_id
1 'polypeptide(L)'
;MANFGRSNSLQPANTPAKIGEIVGAFYYLMYFAKCFNNTTVCDFIKTVSEFIVEYAAFGRPDVSTCTMLEYWINSKLGKFRSLIQASNIQVAALVGQEFMRSDGHLMLTYCC
;
A
#
# COMPACT_ATOMS: atom_id res chain seq x y z
N MET A 1 -25.45 -1.72 20.01
CA MET A 1 -24.23 -2.40 20.51
C MET A 1 -23.45 -2.87 19.30
N ALA A 2 -22.25 -2.31 19.08
CA ALA A 2 -21.34 -2.83 18.06
C ALA A 2 -20.77 -4.16 18.55
N ASN A 3 -20.84 -5.20 17.72
CA ASN A 3 -20.44 -6.55 18.07
C ASN A 3 -18.91 -6.66 17.87
N PHE A 4 -18.15 -6.78 18.96
CA PHE A 4 -16.68 -6.91 18.94
C PHE A 4 -16.22 -8.38 18.90
N GLY A 5 -17.08 -9.30 18.47
CA GLY A 5 -16.75 -10.71 18.31
C GLY A 5 -15.64 -10.93 17.28
N ARG A 6 -14.80 -11.95 17.50
CA ARG A 6 -13.61 -12.37 16.75
C ARG A 6 -13.76 -12.55 15.22
N SER A 7 -14.93 -12.31 14.66
CA SER A 7 -15.21 -12.29 13.22
C SER A 7 -15.34 -10.85 12.71
N ASN A 8 -14.38 -9.98 13.03
CA ASN A 8 -14.14 -8.78 12.24
C ASN A 8 -13.46 -9.19 10.92
N SER A 9 -14.12 -10.02 10.12
CA SER A 9 -13.75 -10.14 8.72
C SER A 9 -14.18 -8.83 8.08
N LEU A 10 -13.24 -7.88 8.01
CA LEU A 10 -13.39 -6.74 7.12
C LEU A 10 -13.79 -7.29 5.76
N GLN A 11 -14.89 -6.79 5.20
CA GLN A 11 -15.22 -7.18 3.83
C GLN A 11 -14.03 -6.86 2.95
N PRO A 12 -13.69 -7.74 1.98
CA PRO A 12 -12.66 -7.44 1.00
C PRO A 12 -12.95 -6.06 0.40
N ALA A 13 -11.91 -5.25 0.25
CA ALA A 13 -12.06 -4.00 -0.48
C ALA A 13 -12.53 -4.32 -1.91
N ASN A 14 -13.38 -3.47 -2.47
CA ASN A 14 -13.71 -3.55 -3.89
C ASN A 14 -12.44 -3.27 -4.70
N THR A 15 -12.25 -4.01 -5.79
CA THR A 15 -11.15 -3.75 -6.73
C THR A 15 -11.23 -2.30 -7.23
N PRO A 16 -10.13 -1.53 -7.19
CA PRO A 16 -10.14 -0.14 -7.58
C PRO A 16 -10.38 0.00 -9.08
N ALA A 17 -11.42 0.76 -9.43
CA ALA A 17 -11.73 1.13 -10.80
C ALA A 17 -10.86 2.31 -11.27
N LYS A 18 -10.30 3.11 -10.35
CA LYS A 18 -9.51 4.30 -10.67
C LYS A 18 -8.36 4.48 -9.68
N ILE A 19 -7.24 5.02 -10.16
CA ILE A 19 -6.07 5.34 -9.32
C ILE A 19 -6.40 6.27 -8.14
N GLY A 20 -7.40 7.14 -8.29
CA GLY A 20 -7.86 8.04 -7.23
C GLY A 20 -8.42 7.30 -6.01
N GLU A 21 -8.98 6.08 -6.19
CA GLU A 21 -9.46 5.25 -5.09
C GLU A 21 -8.29 4.70 -4.26
N ILE A 22 -7.19 4.35 -4.93
CA ILE A 22 -5.94 3.91 -4.28
C ILE A 22 -5.31 5.10 -3.53
N VAL A 23 -5.21 6.27 -4.16
CA VAL A 23 -4.73 7.50 -3.50
C VAL A 23 -5.55 7.81 -2.24
N GLY A 24 -6.89 7.76 -2.36
CA GLY A 24 -7.80 7.99 -1.24
C GLY A 24 -7.59 6.99 -0.10
N ALA A 25 -7.44 5.71 -0.41
CA ALA A 25 -7.16 4.67 0.59
C ALA A 25 -5.86 4.96 1.38
N PHE A 26 -4.80 5.38 0.70
CA PHE A 26 -3.52 5.71 1.35
C PHE A 26 -3.58 6.99 2.18
N TYR A 27 -4.41 7.97 1.79
CA TYR A 27 -4.67 9.14 2.63
C TYR A 27 -5.28 8.73 3.98
N TYR A 28 -6.29 7.84 3.98
CA TYR A 28 -6.88 7.33 5.22
C TYR A 28 -5.93 6.44 6.01
N LEU A 29 -5.15 5.59 5.33
CA LEU A 29 -4.17 4.74 5.97
C LEU A 29 -3.07 5.56 6.65
N MET A 30 -2.63 6.67 6.05
CA MET A 30 -1.71 7.62 6.65
C MET A 30 -2.30 8.29 7.90
N TYR A 31 -3.56 8.72 7.83
CA TYR A 31 -4.25 9.30 8.98
C TYR A 31 -4.30 8.30 10.15
N PHE A 32 -4.63 7.04 9.86
CA PHE A 32 -4.61 5.97 10.84
C PHE A 32 -3.20 5.65 11.36
N ALA A 33 -2.19 5.67 10.47
CA ALA A 33 -0.81 5.37 10.83
C ALA A 33 -0.26 6.32 11.91
N LYS A 34 -0.60 7.61 11.82
CA LYS A 34 -0.22 8.63 12.80
C LYS A 34 -0.69 8.31 14.23
N CYS A 35 -1.74 7.51 14.39
CA CYS A 35 -2.23 7.10 15.70
C CYS A 35 -1.37 6.00 16.37
N PHE A 36 -0.48 5.33 15.62
CA PHE A 36 0.33 4.22 16.17
C PHE A 36 1.56 4.67 16.96
N ASN A 37 1.95 5.95 16.91
CA ASN A 37 3.17 6.48 17.56
C ASN A 37 4.46 5.68 17.25
N ASN A 38 4.51 4.96 16.13
CA ASN A 38 5.67 4.21 15.67
C ASN A 38 6.23 4.88 14.41
N THR A 39 7.40 5.49 14.52
CA THR A 39 8.02 6.24 13.44
C THR A 39 8.30 5.37 12.21
N THR A 40 8.76 4.13 12.39
CA THR A 40 9.00 3.20 11.26
C THR A 40 7.73 2.91 10.47
N VAL A 41 6.59 2.68 11.15
CA VAL A 41 5.31 2.45 10.48
C VAL A 41 4.83 3.73 9.78
N CYS A 42 4.92 4.88 10.45
CA CYS A 42 4.54 6.17 9.87
C CYS A 42 5.36 6.50 8.62
N ASP A 43 6.69 6.37 8.70
CA ASP A 43 7.60 6.66 7.60
C ASP A 43 7.38 5.72 6.43
N PHE A 44 7.18 4.42 6.70
CA PHE A 44 6.84 3.44 5.67
C PHE A 44 5.54 3.81 4.94
N ILE A 45 4.44 4.04 5.68
CA ILE A 45 3.16 4.43 5.05
C ILE A 45 3.28 5.77 4.29
N LYS A 46 4.15 6.68 4.75
CA LYS A 46 4.43 7.94 4.08
C LYS A 46 5.08 7.73 2.73
N THR A 47 6.15 6.95 2.69
CA THR A 47 6.84 6.60 1.45
C THR A 47 5.88 5.98 0.42
N VAL A 48 5.03 5.04 0.85
CA VAL A 48 4.05 4.42 -0.07
C VAL A 48 3.02 5.44 -0.56
N SER A 49 2.51 6.29 0.33
CA SER A 49 1.53 7.31 -0.02
C SER A 49 2.09 8.32 -1.02
N GLU A 50 3.34 8.78 -0.82
CA GLU A 50 4.02 9.70 -1.73
C GLU A 50 4.24 9.07 -3.11
N PHE A 51 4.68 7.80 -3.15
CA PHE A 51 4.84 7.05 -4.39
C PHE A 51 3.54 6.95 -5.19
N ILE A 52 2.41 6.63 -4.55
CA ILE A 52 1.13 6.45 -5.24
C ILE A 52 0.59 7.79 -5.77
N VAL A 53 0.74 8.87 -4.99
CA VAL A 53 0.40 10.22 -5.44
C VAL A 53 1.23 10.62 -6.66
N GLU A 54 2.54 10.35 -6.63
CA GLU A 54 3.40 10.60 -7.77
C GLU A 54 3.00 9.72 -8.97
N TYR A 55 2.77 8.44 -8.78
CA TYR A 55 2.31 7.53 -9.85
C TYR A 55 1.01 8.03 -10.50
N ALA A 56 0.04 8.47 -9.69
CA ALA A 56 -1.22 9.03 -10.15
C ALA A 56 -1.08 10.35 -10.92
N ALA A 57 -0.07 11.16 -10.60
CA ALA A 57 0.18 12.44 -11.28
C ALA A 57 0.74 12.25 -12.70
N PHE A 58 1.49 11.17 -12.94
CA PHE A 58 2.15 10.93 -14.23
C PHE A 58 1.33 10.06 -15.19
N GLY A 59 0.38 9.27 -14.68
CA GLY A 59 -0.37 8.31 -15.48
C GLY A 59 -1.88 8.38 -15.26
N ARG A 60 -2.64 7.98 -16.28
CA ARG A 60 -4.04 7.59 -16.14
C ARG A 60 -4.13 6.08 -16.35
N PRO A 61 -3.72 5.27 -15.36
CA PRO A 61 -3.77 3.82 -15.47
C PRO A 61 -5.22 3.37 -15.67
N ASP A 62 -5.41 2.37 -16.52
CA ASP A 62 -6.69 1.70 -16.69
C ASP A 62 -7.03 0.79 -15.49
N VAL A 63 -8.21 0.16 -15.53
CA VAL A 63 -8.69 -0.70 -14.45
C VAL A 63 -7.76 -1.88 -14.20
N SER A 64 -7.22 -2.50 -15.26
CA SER A 64 -6.24 -3.60 -15.15
C SER A 64 -4.97 -3.16 -14.45
N THR A 65 -4.44 -1.99 -14.81
CA THR A 65 -3.23 -1.43 -14.22
C THR A 65 -3.47 -1.04 -12.76
N CYS A 66 -4.65 -0.49 -12.43
CA CYS A 66 -5.04 -0.21 -11.03
C CYS A 66 -5.13 -1.50 -10.20
N THR A 67 -5.72 -2.56 -10.76
CA THR A 67 -5.82 -3.88 -10.12
C THR A 67 -4.44 -4.47 -9.85
N MET A 68 -3.54 -4.41 -10.84
CA MET A 68 -2.17 -4.91 -10.69
C MET A 68 -1.38 -4.11 -9.65
N LEU A 69 -1.53 -2.78 -9.65
CA LEU A 69 -0.92 -1.89 -8.68
C LEU A 69 -1.40 -2.21 -7.26
N GLU A 70 -2.70 -2.47 -7.08
CA GLU A 70 -3.27 -2.92 -5.80
C GLU A 70 -2.61 -4.22 -5.31
N TYR A 71 -2.52 -5.24 -6.17
CA TYR A 71 -1.87 -6.51 -5.82
C TYR A 71 -0.40 -6.33 -5.42
N TRP A 72 0.34 -5.52 -6.17
CA TRP A 72 1.74 -5.23 -5.88
C TRP A 72 1.90 -4.50 -4.55
N ILE A 73 1.10 -3.46 -4.29
CA ILE A 73 1.06 -2.74 -3.02
C ILE A 73 0.77 -3.73 -1.87
N ASN A 74 -0.26 -4.55 -2.00
CA ASN A 74 -0.67 -5.52 -0.97
C ASN A 74 0.44 -6.53 -0.67
N SER A 75 1.19 -6.96 -1.69
CA SER A 75 2.37 -7.83 -1.51
C SER A 75 3.46 -7.16 -0.66
N LYS A 76 3.80 -5.89 -0.95
CA LYS A 76 4.78 -5.12 -0.18
C LYS A 76 4.31 -4.85 1.26
N LEU A 77 3.04 -4.48 1.44
CA LEU A 77 2.43 -4.31 2.77
C LEU A 77 2.47 -5.63 3.58
N GLY A 78 2.19 -6.77 2.93
CA GLY A 78 2.28 -8.10 3.53
C GLY A 78 3.70 -8.46 3.96
N LYS A 79 4.70 -8.15 3.12
CA LYS A 79 6.12 -8.32 3.44
C LYS A 79 6.53 -7.47 4.65
N PHE A 80 6.18 -6.19 4.65
CA PHE A 80 6.43 -5.28 5.77
C PHE A 80 5.83 -5.82 7.07
N ARG A 81 4.55 -6.19 7.06
CA ARG A 81 3.85 -6.76 8.22
C ARG A 81 4.54 -8.02 8.75
N SER A 82 4.95 -8.91 7.85
CA SER A 82 5.63 -10.17 8.22
C SER A 82 6.96 -9.90 8.93
N LEU A 83 7.73 -8.90 8.46
CA LEU A 83 8.99 -8.50 9.09
C LEU A 83 8.78 -7.84 10.46
N ILE A 84 7.74 -7.02 10.61
CA ILE A 84 7.35 -6.46 11.91
C ILE A 84 6.98 -7.59 12.90
N GLN A 85 6.22 -8.59 12.47
CA GLN A 85 5.87 -9.74 13.30
C GLN A 85 7.09 -10.57 13.71
N ALA A 86 8.08 -10.68 12.84
CA ALA A 86 9.37 -11.31 13.14
C ALA A 86 10.30 -10.42 14.00
N SER A 87 9.82 -9.27 14.50
CA SER A 87 10.61 -8.28 15.26
C SER A 87 11.85 -7.75 14.51
N ASN A 88 11.83 -7.81 13.17
CA ASN A 88 12.92 -7.36 12.32
C ASN A 88 12.63 -5.95 11.78
N ILE A 89 12.53 -4.98 12.69
CA ILE A 89 12.08 -3.60 12.38
C ILE A 89 13.04 -2.89 11.41
N GLN A 90 14.35 -3.14 11.55
CA GLN A 90 15.37 -2.54 10.68
C GLN A 90 15.19 -2.99 9.22
N VAL A 91 14.97 -4.29 9.00
CA VAL A 91 14.71 -4.83 7.65
C VAL A 91 13.32 -4.44 7.16
N ALA A 92 12.33 -4.34 8.05
CA ALA A 92 10.99 -3.84 7.70
C ALA A 92 11.06 -2.42 7.12
N ALA A 93 11.85 -1.52 7.72
CA ALA A 93 12.03 -0.16 7.22
C ALA A 93 12.55 -0.11 5.78
N LEU A 94 13.38 -1.08 5.37
CA LEU A 94 13.94 -1.15 4.03
C LEU A 94 12.92 -1.51 2.95
N VAL A 95 11.78 -2.12 3.31
CA VAL A 95 10.71 -2.44 2.34
C VAL A 95 10.16 -1.18 1.68
N GLY A 96 10.18 -0.03 2.38
CA GLY A 96 9.78 1.26 1.80
C GLY A 96 10.64 1.67 0.60
N GLN A 97 11.91 1.25 0.57
CA GLN A 97 12.81 1.54 -0.55
C GLN A 97 12.46 0.73 -1.81
N GLU A 98 11.62 -0.31 -1.70
CA GLU A 98 11.17 -1.10 -2.85
C GLU A 98 10.09 -0.39 -3.67
N PHE A 99 9.53 0.72 -3.18
CA PHE A 99 8.54 1.51 -3.90
C PHE A 99 9.22 2.40 -4.95
N MET A 100 9.64 1.78 -6.05
CA MET A 100 10.24 2.45 -7.21
C MET A 100 9.43 2.18 -8.47
N ARG A 101 9.31 3.18 -9.37
CA ARG A 101 8.65 3.00 -10.68
C ARG A 101 9.33 1.95 -11.55
N SER A 102 10.62 1.71 -11.35
CA SER A 102 11.43 0.74 -12.09
C SER A 102 11.25 -0.70 -11.62
N ASP A 103 10.39 -0.98 -10.64
CA ASP A 103 10.10 -2.36 -10.23
C ASP A 103 9.56 -3.14 -11.44
N GLY A 104 10.19 -4.26 -11.75
CA GLY A 104 9.87 -5.11 -12.91
C GLY A 104 8.40 -5.56 -12.93
N HIS A 105 7.76 -5.64 -11.75
CA HIS A 105 6.33 -5.96 -11.64
C HIS A 105 5.41 -4.81 -12.08
N LEU A 106 5.88 -3.55 -12.05
CA LEU A 106 5.20 -2.40 -12.65
C LEU A 106 5.56 -2.22 -14.14
N MET A 107 6.74 -2.72 -14.57
CA MET A 107 7.28 -2.55 -15.92
C MET A 107 6.80 -3.60 -16.94
N LEU A 108 6.25 -4.74 -16.50
CA LEU A 108 5.57 -5.69 -17.40
C LEU A 108 4.35 -5.09 -18.12
N THR A 109 3.95 -3.85 -17.77
CA THR A 109 2.78 -3.14 -18.28
C THR A 109 3.11 -2.02 -19.29
N TYR A 110 4.39 -1.73 -19.57
CA TYR A 110 4.78 -0.81 -20.67
C TYR A 110 4.98 -1.53 -22.02
N CYS A 111 4.86 -2.86 -22.06
CA CYS A 111 5.01 -3.66 -23.26
C CYS A 111 3.79 -4.56 -23.47
N CYS A 112 2.69 -3.97 -23.92
CA CYS A 112 1.77 -4.54 -24.90
C CYS A 112 0.87 -3.43 -25.46
#